data_AF-A0A699T2M7-F1
#
_entry.id   AF-A0A699T2M7-F1
#
_cell.length_a   1.000
_cell.length_b   1.000
_cell.length_c   1.000
_cell.angle_alpha   90.00
_cell.angle_beta   90.00
_cell.angle_gamma   90.00
#
_symmetry.space_group_name_H-M   'P 1'
#
loop_
_entity.id
_entity.type
_entity.pdbx_description
1 polymer ?
#
loop_
_entity_poly.entity_id
_entity_poly.type
_entity_poly.pdbx_seq_one_letter_code
_entity_poly.pdbx_strand_id
1 'polypeptide(L)'
;MERYLLKEKGTVLAEGRAIGQRIGAGKVRIIKDVSEMDKVQAGDVLVSDMTDPDWEPVMKRASAIVTNRGGRTCHAAIIARELGI
;
A
#
# COMPACT_ATOMS: atom_id res chain seq x y z
N MET A 1 13.37 12.55 -11.66
CA MET A 1 11.98 12.16 -11.33
C MET A 1 11.70 10.89 -12.10
N GLU A 2 11.72 9.72 -11.44
CA GLU A 2 11.43 8.45 -12.11
C GLU A 2 9.94 8.36 -12.41
N ARG A 3 9.58 8.07 -13.67
CA ARG A 3 8.19 7.99 -14.12
C ARG A 3 7.82 6.54 -14.36
N TYR A 4 6.91 6.02 -13.54
CA TYR A 4 6.39 4.66 -13.70
C TYR A 4 5.26 4.68 -14.72
N LEU A 5 5.37 3.80 -15.73
CA LEU A 5 4.38 3.66 -16.78
C LEU A 5 3.83 2.24 -16.75
N LEU A 6 2.51 2.13 -16.63
CA LEU A 6 1.81 0.86 -16.73
C LEU A 6 1.88 0.39 -18.19
N LYS A 7 2.54 -0.75 -18.43
CA LYS A 7 2.72 -1.29 -19.78
C LYS A 7 1.46 -1.94 -20.34
N GLU A 8 0.68 -2.58 -19.47
CA GLU A 8 -0.50 -3.36 -19.81
C GLU A 8 -1.59 -3.18 -18.75
N LYS A 9 -2.86 -3.24 -19.16
CA LYS A 9 -4.02 -3.12 -18.25
C LYS A 9 -4.77 -4.44 -18.20
N GLY A 10 -5.05 -4.92 -16.98
CA GLY A 10 -6.00 -6.00 -16.74
C GLY A 10 -7.41 -5.48 -16.47
N THR A 11 -8.33 -6.39 -16.14
CA THR A 11 -9.66 -6.02 -15.62
C THR A 11 -9.50 -5.26 -14.31
N VAL A 12 -10.11 -4.09 -14.22
CA VAL A 12 -10.10 -3.26 -13.01
C VAL A 12 -11.02 -3.89 -11.97
N LEU A 13 -10.47 -4.26 -10.80
CA LEU A 13 -11.24 -4.81 -9.68
C LEU A 13 -11.74 -3.73 -8.72
N ALA A 14 -10.97 -2.64 -8.57
CA ALA A 14 -11.30 -1.50 -7.73
C ALA A 14 -10.50 -0.27 -8.19
N GLU A 15 -11.03 0.92 -7.90
CA GLU A 15 -10.36 2.20 -8.12
C GLU A 15 -10.38 3.04 -6.85
N GLY A 16 -9.42 3.95 -6.72
CA GLY A 16 -9.29 4.79 -5.54
C GLY A 16 -8.39 5.99 -5.77
N ARG A 17 -8.12 6.74 -4.71
CA ARG A 17 -7.27 7.93 -4.78
C ARG A 17 -5.81 7.54 -4.73
N ALA A 18 -5.10 7.71 -5.84
CA ALA A 18 -3.66 7.49 -5.89
C ALA A 18 -2.89 8.51 -5.02
N ILE A 19 -1.94 7.99 -4.25
CA ILE A 19 -0.93 8.74 -3.50
C ILE A 19 0.43 8.32 -4.06
N GLY A 20 1.28 9.28 -4.41
CA GLY A 20 2.57 8.99 -5.05
C GLY A 20 2.46 8.75 -6.56
N GLN A 21 3.55 8.25 -7.16
CA GLN A 21 3.68 7.99 -8.59
C GLN A 21 4.27 6.61 -8.91
N ARG A 22 4.52 5.79 -7.89
CA ARG A 22 5.09 4.45 -8.04
C ARG A 22 4.00 3.43 -8.35
N ILE A 23 4.40 2.33 -8.96
CA ILE A 23 3.53 1.18 -9.21
C ILE A 23 4.12 -0.01 -8.44
N GLY A 24 3.38 -0.50 -7.47
CA GLY A 24 3.68 -1.74 -6.75
C GLY A 24 2.88 -2.92 -7.31
N ALA A 25 3.49 -4.11 -7.27
CA ALA A 25 2.87 -5.36 -7.67
C ALA A 25 3.33 -6.48 -6.76
N GLY A 26 2.41 -7.38 -6.41
CA GLY A 26 2.68 -8.48 -5.50
C GLY A 26 1.42 -9.22 -5.09
N LYS A 27 1.57 -10.22 -4.23
CA LYS A 27 0.43 -10.95 -3.69
C LYS A 27 -0.34 -10.06 -2.73
N VAL A 28 -1.66 -10.02 -2.89
CA VAL A 28 -2.54 -9.26 -1.99
C VAL A 28 -2.60 -9.93 -0.62
N ARG A 29 -2.34 -9.15 0.44
CA ARG A 29 -2.49 -9.56 1.83
C ARG A 29 -3.47 -8.64 2.53
N ILE A 30 -4.66 -9.18 2.82
CA ILE A 30 -5.67 -8.48 3.60
C ILE A 30 -5.36 -8.71 5.07
N ILE A 31 -4.99 -7.64 5.77
CA ILE A 31 -4.59 -7.64 7.17
C ILE A 31 -5.60 -6.81 7.94
N LYS A 32 -6.27 -7.42 8.92
CA LYS A 32 -7.32 -6.73 9.70
C LYS A 32 -6.78 -6.13 10.98
N ASP A 33 -5.68 -6.67 11.49
CA ASP A 33 -5.12 -6.32 12.78
C ASP A 33 -3.58 -6.44 12.77
N VAL A 34 -2.92 -5.67 13.62
CA VAL A 34 -1.46 -5.66 13.78
C VAL A 34 -0.90 -7.04 14.16
N SER A 35 -1.65 -7.87 14.87
CA SER A 35 -1.26 -9.25 15.18
C SER A 35 -1.08 -10.15 13.96
N GLU A 36 -1.59 -9.75 12.80
CA GLU A 36 -1.47 -10.50 11.54
C GLU A 36 -0.30 -10.03 10.65
N MET A 37 0.50 -9.06 11.09
CA MET A 37 1.57 -8.46 10.28
C MET A 37 2.62 -9.45 9.78
N ASP A 38 2.80 -10.59 10.46
CA ASP A 38 3.72 -11.66 10.04
C ASP A 38 3.28 -12.36 8.74
N LYS A 39 2.01 -12.21 8.34
CA LYS A 39 1.49 -12.77 7.08
C LYS A 39 1.98 -12.02 5.85
N VAL A 40 2.48 -10.79 6.01
CA VAL A 40 2.95 -9.94 4.93
C VAL A 40 4.42 -10.21 4.67
N GLN A 41 4.72 -10.57 3.43
CA GLN A 41 6.09 -10.80 2.98
C GLN A 41 6.61 -9.60 2.20
N ALA A 42 7.93 -9.53 2.04
CA ALA A 42 8.56 -8.50 1.24
C ALA A 42 8.02 -8.55 -0.21
N GLY A 43 7.55 -7.42 -0.72
CA GLY A 43 6.97 -7.30 -2.05
C GLY A 43 5.46 -7.55 -2.13
N ASP A 44 4.79 -7.96 -1.05
CA ASP A 44 3.33 -8.11 -1.03
C ASP A 44 2.60 -6.76 -1.11
N VAL A 45 1.34 -6.78 -1.55
CA VAL A 45 0.44 -5.62 -1.51
C VAL A 45 -0.38 -5.68 -0.22
N LEU A 46 -0.14 -4.73 0.69
CA LEU A 46 -0.85 -4.63 1.96
C LEU A 46 -2.23 -4.00 1.74
N VAL A 47 -3.28 -4.67 2.22
CA VAL A 47 -4.66 -4.16 2.22
C VAL A 47 -5.18 -4.15 3.66
N SER A 48 -5.64 -3.00 4.15
CA SER A 48 -6.22 -2.84 5.49
C SER A 48 -7.34 -1.79 5.49
N ASP A 49 -8.13 -1.68 6.55
CA ASP A 49 -9.14 -0.62 6.64
C ASP A 49 -8.49 0.76 6.92
N MET A 50 -7.52 0.77 7.84
CA MET A 50 -6.74 1.93 8.28
C MET A 50 -5.36 1.47 8.77
N THR A 51 -4.40 2.40 8.85
CA THR A 51 -3.10 2.17 9.49
C THR A 51 -2.81 3.28 10.50
N ASP A 52 -2.00 2.94 11.49
CA ASP A 52 -1.42 3.83 12.51
C ASP A 52 0.09 3.49 12.65
N PRO A 53 0.87 4.16 13.52
CA PRO A 53 2.32 3.96 13.61
C PRO A 53 2.76 2.52 13.86
N ASP A 54 1.93 1.67 14.49
CA ASP A 54 2.28 0.27 14.76
C ASP A 54 2.43 -0.55 13.46
N TRP A 55 1.88 -0.06 12.35
CA TRP A 55 1.94 -0.69 11.04
C TRP A 55 3.21 -0.35 10.25
N GLU A 56 4.04 0.58 10.71
CA GLU A 56 5.24 1.00 9.99
C GLU A 56 6.18 -0.17 9.58
N PRO A 57 6.46 -1.17 10.45
CA PRO A 57 7.33 -2.28 10.08
C PRO A 57 6.79 -3.10 8.91
N VAL A 58 5.46 -3.28 8.82
CA VAL A 58 4.85 -4.03 7.72
C VAL A 58 4.75 -3.19 6.45
N MET A 59 4.48 -1.89 6.58
CA MET A 59 4.43 -0.97 5.44
C MET A 59 5.78 -0.90 4.72
N LYS A 60 6.91 -0.92 5.44
CA LYS A 60 8.26 -0.97 4.86
C LYS A 60 8.55 -2.21 4.00
N ARG A 61 7.83 -3.32 4.24
CA ARG A 61 7.97 -4.57 3.46
C ARG A 61 7.07 -4.60 2.23
N ALA A 62 6.01 -3.80 2.21
CA ALA A 62 5.01 -3.82 1.16
C ALA A 62 5.53 -3.17 -0.14
N SER A 63 5.07 -3.67 -1.29
CA SER A 63 5.31 -3.04 -2.59
C SER A 63 4.26 -1.99 -2.93
N ALA A 64 3.05 -2.10 -2.36
CA ALA A 64 1.97 -1.12 -2.43
C ALA A 64 1.05 -1.27 -1.21
N ILE A 65 0.31 -0.21 -0.90
CA ILE A 65 -0.63 -0.16 0.24
C ILE A 65 -1.99 0.33 -0.26
N VAL A 66 -3.05 -0.38 0.12
CA VAL A 66 -4.45 -0.01 -0.15
C VAL A 66 -5.19 0.09 1.17
N THR A 67 -5.84 1.24 1.41
CA THR A 67 -6.72 1.42 2.57
C THR A 67 -8.14 1.76 2.15
N ASN A 68 -9.14 1.24 2.87
CA ASN A 68 -10.55 1.57 2.61
C ASN A 68 -10.87 3.03 2.98
N ARG A 69 -10.19 3.55 4.00
CA ARG A 69 -10.41 4.90 4.54
C ARG A 69 -9.13 5.72 4.42
N GLY A 70 -9.31 7.04 4.33
CA GLY A 70 -8.22 8.00 4.36
C GLY A 70 -8.30 9.04 3.25
N GLY A 71 -7.37 9.99 3.31
CA GLY A 71 -7.23 11.07 2.35
C GLY A 71 -5.76 11.39 2.11
N ARG A 72 -5.46 12.49 1.41
CA ARG A 72 -4.07 12.86 1.08
C ARG A 72 -3.17 13.13 2.29
N THR A 73 -3.75 13.27 3.48
CA THR A 73 -3.09 13.64 4.74
C THR A 73 -3.30 12.59 5.84
N CYS A 74 -3.86 11.41 5.54
CA CYS A 74 -3.94 10.35 6.53
C CYS A 74 -2.57 9.69 6.75
N HIS A 75 -2.46 8.92 7.83
CA HIS A 75 -1.24 8.21 8.20
C HIS A 75 -0.65 7.40 7.03
N ALA A 76 -1.46 6.51 6.42
CA ALA A 76 -1.03 5.70 5.28
C ALA A 76 -0.45 6.54 4.12
N ALA A 77 -1.09 7.67 3.80
CA ALA A 77 -0.68 8.53 2.69
C ALA A 77 0.60 9.32 2.96
N ILE A 78 0.87 9.67 4.22
CA ILE A 78 2.10 10.36 4.63
C ILE A 78 3.26 9.37 4.57
N ILE A 79 3.14 8.24 5.28
CA ILE A 79 4.21 7.24 5.37
C ILE A 79 4.52 6.60 4.02
N ALA A 80 3.52 6.34 3.16
CA ALA A 80 3.77 5.79 1.82
C ALA A 80 4.69 6.70 0.99
N ARG A 81 4.54 8.02 1.10
CA ARG A 81 5.42 8.99 0.40
C ARG A 81 6.84 8.97 0.94
N GLU A 82 6.99 8.88 2.27
CA GLU A 82 8.30 8.83 2.92
C GLU A 82 9.06 7.55 2.57
N LEU A 83 8.35 6.43 2.47
CA LEU A 83 8.92 5.13 2.07
C LEU A 83 9.11 5.00 0.56
N GLY A 84 8.58 5.93 -0.24
CA GLY A 84 8.62 5.87 -1.70
C GLY A 84 7.88 4.67 -2.27
N ILE A 85 6.75 4.30 -1.66
CA ILE A 85 5.83 3.23 -2.08
C ILE A 85 4.69 3.82 -2.91
#